data_AF-A0A1H3DHW9-F1
#
_entry.id   AF-A0A1H3DHW9-F1
#
_cell.length_a   1.000
_cell.length_b   1.000
_cell.length_c   1.000
_cell.angle_alpha   90.00
_cell.angle_beta   90.00
_cell.angle_gamma   90.00
#
_symmetry.space_group_name_H-M   'P 1'
#
loop_
_entity.id
_entity.type
_entity.pdbx_description
1 polymer ?
#
loop_
_entity_poly.entity_id
_entity_poly.type
_entity_poly.pdbx_seq_one_letter_code
_entity_poly.pdbx_strand_id
1 'polypeptide(L)'
;MIRPIALLCCFAMPLCAQDLTGVPDDLGAQVVVLGEVHDNPLHHLGQAEMIRRLDPRAVVFEMLTPAQAKQVNADPRTDLDGLGARIGWATSGWPEYAIYQPVFEALGIRPVIGAAAPKDTVRQAFSGGASAVMAPDGDRFGLADALPADQLEQRKKMQFDAHCEAMPLDMMGGMVEAQRYRDAAFAQAVLAALETYGAPIVLIAGNGHARTDWGVPAMIALAAPEVSVKAIGFVEAPTETPFDITVVTDPAERDDPCARFNK
;
A
#
# COMPACT_ATOMS: atom_id res chain seq x y z
N MET A 1 27.52 51.39 -0.24
CA MET A 1 28.17 50.37 -1.09
C MET A 1 28.23 49.07 -0.31
N ILE A 2 27.77 47.98 -0.94
CA ILE A 2 27.91 46.54 -0.61
C ILE A 2 27.14 46.05 0.64
N ARG A 3 25.96 45.45 0.39
CA ARG A 3 25.23 44.55 1.30
C ARG A 3 25.91 43.17 1.29
N PRO A 4 26.09 42.48 2.42
CA PRO A 4 26.61 41.12 2.43
C PRO A 4 25.54 40.17 1.89
N ILE A 5 25.90 39.42 0.85
CA ILE A 5 25.10 38.29 0.35
C ILE A 5 25.37 37.12 1.30
N ALA A 6 24.36 36.73 2.08
CA ALA A 6 24.40 35.49 2.84
C ALA A 6 24.33 34.34 1.83
N LEU A 7 25.44 33.62 1.67
CA LEU A 7 25.51 32.40 0.88
C LEU A 7 24.77 31.30 1.65
N LEU A 8 23.52 31.05 1.28
CA LEU A 8 22.75 29.93 1.79
C LEU A 8 23.30 28.65 1.15
N CYS A 9 24.22 27.97 1.85
CA CYS A 9 24.63 26.63 1.47
C CYS A 9 23.46 25.67 1.72
N CYS A 10 22.70 25.37 0.67
CA CYS A 10 21.80 24.22 0.66
C CYS A 10 22.67 22.96 0.75
N PHE A 11 22.80 22.38 1.94
CA PHE A 11 23.24 21.00 2.08
C PHE A 11 22.13 20.11 1.55
N ALA A 12 22.24 19.70 0.28
CA ALA A 12 21.51 18.55 -0.21
C ALA A 12 22.06 17.34 0.56
N MET A 13 21.33 16.89 1.59
CA MET A 13 21.63 15.59 2.18
C MET A 13 21.47 14.56 1.06
N PRO A 14 22.48 13.72 0.79
CA PRO A 14 22.31 12.63 -0.16
C PRO A 14 21.17 11.76 0.38
N LEU A 15 20.16 11.54 -0.45
CA LEU A 15 19.11 10.56 -0.21
C LEU A 15 19.82 9.20 -0.09
N CYS A 16 20.12 8.77 1.13
CA CYS A 16 20.79 7.50 1.35
C CYS A 16 19.88 6.39 0.83
N ALA A 17 20.46 5.46 0.05
CA ALA A 17 19.77 4.23 -0.30
C ALA A 17 19.29 3.54 0.99
N GLN A 18 18.07 3.00 0.96
CA GLN A 18 17.55 2.26 2.11
C GLN A 18 18.44 1.07 2.43
N ASP A 19 18.66 0.81 3.72
CA ASP A 19 19.38 -0.38 4.16
C ASP A 19 18.50 -1.62 3.95
N LEU A 20 18.79 -2.34 2.87
CA LEU A 20 18.16 -3.61 2.53
C LEU A 20 19.13 -4.79 2.69
N THR A 21 20.19 -4.65 3.50
CA THR A 21 21.23 -5.68 3.68
C THR A 21 20.67 -7.02 4.20
N GLY A 22 19.53 -7.00 4.91
CA GLY A 22 18.83 -8.20 5.38
C GLY A 22 17.77 -8.76 4.43
N VAL A 23 17.51 -8.10 3.30
CA VAL A 23 16.49 -8.51 2.33
C VAL A 23 17.14 -9.28 1.18
N PRO A 24 16.79 -10.57 0.96
CA PRO A 24 17.31 -11.35 -0.16
C PRO A 24 16.93 -10.73 -1.51
N ASP A 25 17.81 -10.86 -2.51
CA ASP A 25 17.54 -10.42 -3.89
C ASP A 25 16.42 -11.25 -4.55
N ASP A 26 16.34 -12.54 -4.22
CA ASP A 26 15.28 -13.45 -4.65
C ASP A 26 14.48 -13.94 -3.44
N LEU A 27 13.17 -13.69 -3.46
CA LEU A 27 12.23 -14.08 -2.41
C LEU A 27 11.56 -15.43 -2.68
N GLY A 28 11.75 -16.02 -3.87
CA GLY A 28 11.19 -17.31 -4.26
C GLY A 28 9.65 -17.33 -4.28
N ALA A 29 9.01 -16.18 -4.54
CA ALA A 29 7.57 -16.01 -4.48
C ALA A 29 6.99 -15.50 -5.81
N GLN A 30 5.78 -15.95 -6.14
CA GLN A 30 5.04 -15.47 -7.31
C GLN A 30 4.43 -14.08 -7.10
N VAL A 31 4.12 -13.75 -5.85
CA VAL A 31 3.61 -12.44 -5.44
C VAL A 31 4.46 -11.91 -4.30
N VAL A 32 4.81 -10.63 -4.38
CA VAL A 32 5.47 -9.91 -3.30
C VAL A 32 4.62 -8.69 -2.93
N VAL A 33 4.21 -8.60 -1.67
CA VAL A 33 3.50 -7.43 -1.13
C VAL A 33 4.51 -6.55 -0.39
N LEU A 34 4.66 -5.31 -0.84
CA LEU A 34 5.51 -4.30 -0.24
C LEU A 34 4.64 -3.33 0.57
N GLY A 35 4.71 -3.45 1.88
CA GLY A 35 4.04 -2.60 2.86
C GLY A 35 4.62 -1.19 2.94
N GLU A 36 3.84 -0.22 3.41
CA GLU A 36 4.33 1.12 3.76
C GLU A 36 3.55 1.77 4.91
N VAL A 37 4.22 2.70 5.58
CA VAL A 37 3.58 3.93 6.09
C VAL A 37 3.59 4.96 4.96
N HIS A 38 2.41 5.38 4.52
CA HIS A 38 2.21 6.08 3.24
C HIS A 38 2.94 7.41 3.09
N ASP A 39 3.17 8.14 4.17
CA ASP A 39 3.80 9.47 4.14
C ASP A 39 5.31 9.42 4.38
N ASN A 40 5.90 8.22 4.49
CA ASN A 40 7.32 8.06 4.73
C ASN A 40 8.11 7.87 3.42
N PRO A 41 8.90 8.88 2.98
CA PRO A 41 9.66 8.79 1.73
C PRO A 41 10.71 7.67 1.73
N LEU A 42 11.23 7.27 2.91
CA LEU A 42 12.20 6.19 3.02
C LEU A 42 11.60 4.85 2.57
N HIS A 43 10.32 4.61 2.88
CA HIS A 43 9.61 3.40 2.45
C HIS A 43 9.50 3.32 0.93
N HIS A 44 9.16 4.43 0.26
CA HIS A 44 9.04 4.45 -1.21
C HIS A 44 10.38 4.26 -1.91
N LEU A 45 11.49 4.74 -1.33
CA LEU A 45 12.83 4.45 -1.83
C LEU A 45 13.17 2.96 -1.70
N GLY A 46 12.78 2.33 -0.59
CA GLY A 46 12.94 0.89 -0.38
C GLY A 46 12.10 0.07 -1.35
N GLN A 47 10.85 0.46 -1.59
CA GLN A 47 9.98 -0.15 -2.58
C GLN A 47 10.53 -0.02 -4.00
N ALA A 48 11.03 1.16 -4.37
CA ALA A 48 11.66 1.40 -5.66
C ALA A 48 12.86 0.46 -5.86
N GLU A 49 13.70 0.28 -4.84
CA GLU A 49 14.83 -0.63 -4.90
C GLU A 49 14.39 -2.10 -5.00
N MET A 50 13.38 -2.51 -4.24
CA MET A 50 12.82 -3.86 -4.36
C MET A 50 12.21 -4.12 -5.74
N ILE A 51 11.55 -3.14 -6.37
CA ILE A 51 11.07 -3.26 -7.76
C ILE A 51 12.24 -3.49 -8.72
N ARG A 52 13.38 -2.80 -8.54
CA ARG A 52 14.56 -3.02 -9.39
C ARG A 52 15.17 -4.40 -9.18
N ARG A 53 15.26 -4.86 -7.93
CA ARG A 53 15.81 -6.18 -7.57
C ARG A 53 14.94 -7.34 -8.06
N LEU A 54 13.62 -7.25 -7.83
CA LEU A 54 12.67 -8.32 -8.14
C LEU A 54 12.30 -8.39 -9.63
N ASP A 55 12.49 -7.30 -10.38
CA ASP A 55 12.11 -7.16 -11.80
C ASP A 55 10.70 -7.72 -12.11
N PRO A 56 9.63 -7.17 -11.49
CA PRO A 56 8.31 -7.76 -11.59
C PRO A 56 7.73 -7.69 -13.01
N ARG A 57 6.86 -8.63 -13.33
CA ARG A 57 6.13 -8.65 -14.60
C ARG A 57 5.05 -7.57 -14.66
N ALA A 58 4.49 -7.20 -13.53
CA ALA A 58 3.60 -6.07 -13.36
C ALA A 58 3.56 -5.60 -11.89
N VAL A 59 3.11 -4.37 -11.67
CA VAL A 59 2.98 -3.80 -10.31
C VAL A 59 1.57 -3.29 -10.07
N VAL A 60 0.98 -3.74 -8.97
CA VAL A 60 -0.35 -3.39 -8.49
C VAL A 60 -0.23 -2.30 -7.43
N PHE A 61 -1.08 -1.29 -7.48
CA PHE A 61 -1.08 -0.16 -6.56
C PHE A 61 -2.41 -0.05 -5.83
N GLU A 62 -2.37 -0.01 -4.50
CA GLU A 62 -3.48 0.46 -3.67
C GLU A 62 -3.91 1.90 -4.05
N MET A 63 -2.93 2.74 -4.40
CA MET A 63 -3.15 4.18 -4.54
C MET A 63 -3.91 4.55 -5.81
N LEU A 64 -3.80 3.73 -6.86
CA LEU A 64 -4.34 4.03 -8.18
C LEU A 64 -5.68 3.34 -8.39
N THR A 65 -6.65 4.09 -8.92
CA THR A 65 -7.84 3.49 -9.54
C THR A 65 -7.46 2.78 -10.85
N PRO A 66 -8.27 1.83 -11.33
CA PRO A 66 -8.06 1.23 -12.65
C PRO A 66 -7.95 2.26 -13.79
N ALA A 67 -8.70 3.36 -13.71
CA ALA A 67 -8.66 4.43 -14.71
C ALA A 67 -7.32 5.19 -14.68
N GLN A 68 -6.80 5.51 -13.50
CA GLN A 68 -5.49 6.13 -13.35
C GLN A 68 -4.39 5.19 -13.83
N ALA A 69 -4.44 3.91 -13.46
CA ALA A 69 -3.46 2.91 -13.92
C ALA A 69 -3.48 2.75 -15.46
N LYS A 70 -4.66 2.80 -16.08
CA LYS A 70 -4.79 2.81 -17.55
C LYS A 70 -4.09 4.01 -18.17
N GLN A 71 -4.26 5.21 -17.60
CA GLN A 71 -3.60 6.41 -18.08
C GLN A 71 -2.09 6.34 -17.87
N VAL A 72 -1.67 5.90 -16.68
CA VAL A 72 -0.28 5.58 -16.33
C VAL A 72 0.34 4.68 -17.41
N ASN A 73 -0.32 3.63 -17.87
CA ASN A 73 0.20 2.73 -18.92
C ASN A 73 0.15 3.31 -20.35
N ALA A 74 -0.72 4.27 -20.61
CA ALA A 74 -0.86 4.89 -21.93
C ALA A 74 0.13 6.06 -22.14
N ASP A 75 0.48 6.75 -21.05
CA ASP A 75 1.38 7.89 -21.08
C ASP A 75 2.83 7.45 -21.36
N PRO A 76 3.58 8.21 -22.17
CA PRO A 76 5.02 8.03 -22.27
C PRO A 76 5.69 8.16 -20.90
N ARG A 77 6.47 7.14 -20.53
CA ARG A 77 7.24 7.06 -19.27
C ARG A 77 8.52 7.91 -19.27
N THR A 78 8.60 8.89 -20.16
CA THR A 78 9.77 9.76 -20.36
C THR A 78 9.73 11.04 -19.53
N ASP A 79 8.55 11.43 -19.03
CA ASP A 79 8.35 12.57 -18.14
C ASP A 79 7.53 12.11 -16.93
N LEU A 80 8.23 11.81 -15.83
CA LEU A 80 7.60 11.39 -14.58
C LEU A 80 7.25 12.58 -13.68
N ASP A 81 7.86 13.74 -13.89
CA ASP A 81 7.54 14.98 -13.14
C ASP A 81 6.09 15.41 -13.41
N GLY A 82 5.66 15.33 -14.67
CA GLY A 82 4.29 15.64 -15.07
C GLY A 82 3.26 14.54 -14.79
N LEU A 83 3.68 13.31 -14.43
CA LEU A 83 2.77 12.17 -14.32
C LEU A 83 1.72 12.37 -13.23
N GLY A 84 2.12 12.84 -12.04
CA GLY A 84 1.20 13.08 -10.93
C GLY A 84 0.04 14.02 -11.31
N ALA A 85 0.31 15.07 -12.09
CA ALA A 85 -0.72 15.97 -12.60
C ALA A 85 -1.64 15.28 -13.61
N ARG A 86 -1.08 14.51 -14.55
CA ARG A 86 -1.86 13.81 -15.58
C ARG A 86 -2.87 12.84 -14.98
N ILE A 87 -2.46 12.09 -13.95
CA ILE A 87 -3.30 11.07 -13.30
C ILE A 87 -4.16 11.65 -12.16
N GLY A 88 -4.12 12.97 -11.96
CA GLY A 88 -4.88 13.66 -10.92
C GLY A 88 -4.49 13.26 -9.49
N TRP A 89 -3.21 12.97 -9.25
CA TRP A 89 -2.72 12.50 -7.94
C TRP A 89 -3.08 13.44 -6.79
N ALA A 90 -2.97 14.75 -6.99
CA ALA A 90 -3.21 15.76 -5.96
C ALA A 90 -4.63 15.75 -5.37
N THR A 91 -5.62 15.16 -6.05
CA THR A 91 -7.01 15.07 -5.58
C THR A 91 -7.37 13.70 -4.99
N SER A 92 -6.41 12.77 -4.94
CA SER A 92 -6.62 11.41 -4.45
C SER A 92 -6.80 11.34 -2.94
N GLY A 93 -6.08 12.19 -2.20
CA GLY A 93 -5.93 12.14 -0.75
C GLY A 93 -4.67 11.40 -0.27
N TRP A 94 -3.86 10.87 -1.18
CA TRP A 94 -2.54 10.32 -0.87
C TRP A 94 -1.52 11.44 -0.59
N PRO A 95 -0.40 11.11 0.09
CA PRO A 95 0.75 12.02 0.23
C PRO A 95 1.27 12.50 -1.12
N GLU A 96 2.13 13.52 -1.09
CA GLU A 96 2.58 14.21 -2.30
C GLU A 96 3.19 13.26 -3.34
N TYR A 97 2.86 13.44 -4.61
CA TYR A 97 3.36 12.57 -5.68
C TYR A 97 4.89 12.47 -5.70
N ALA A 98 5.59 13.54 -5.32
CA ALA A 98 7.06 13.59 -5.31
C ALA A 98 7.70 12.46 -4.49
N ILE A 99 7.08 12.03 -3.38
CA ILE A 99 7.63 10.94 -2.56
C ILE A 99 7.41 9.56 -3.21
N TYR A 100 6.39 9.42 -4.08
CA TYR A 100 6.10 8.20 -4.84
C TYR A 100 6.82 8.15 -6.19
N GLN A 101 7.32 9.27 -6.72
CA GLN A 101 8.01 9.33 -8.01
C GLN A 101 9.14 8.29 -8.16
N PRO A 102 10.01 8.03 -7.16
CA PRO A 102 11.05 7.01 -7.25
C PRO A 102 10.51 5.60 -7.54
N VAL A 103 9.30 5.29 -7.06
CA VAL A 103 8.62 4.03 -7.35
C VAL A 103 8.30 3.97 -8.84
N PHE A 104 7.66 5.01 -9.39
CA PHE A 104 7.33 5.08 -10.83
C PHE A 104 8.57 5.06 -11.73
N GLU A 105 9.69 5.65 -11.29
CA GLU A 105 10.99 5.54 -11.96
C GLU A 105 11.47 4.09 -12.00
N ALA A 106 11.38 3.38 -10.89
CA ALA A 106 11.77 1.96 -10.81
C ALA A 106 10.88 1.05 -11.68
N LEU A 107 9.60 1.39 -11.88
CA LEU A 107 8.68 0.64 -12.75
C LEU A 107 9.16 0.59 -14.22
N GLY A 108 9.78 1.67 -14.72
CA GLY A 108 10.06 1.82 -16.14
C GLY A 108 8.77 1.70 -16.98
N ILE A 109 8.77 0.75 -17.92
CA ILE A 109 7.62 0.48 -18.80
C ILE A 109 6.74 -0.70 -18.35
N ARG A 110 6.99 -1.27 -17.16
CA ARG A 110 6.23 -2.42 -16.66
C ARG A 110 4.75 -2.06 -16.51
N PRO A 111 3.81 -2.99 -16.82
CA PRO A 111 2.38 -2.77 -16.63
C PRO A 111 2.05 -2.37 -15.19
N VAL A 112 1.20 -1.37 -15.06
CA VAL A 112 0.65 -0.91 -13.79
C VAL A 112 -0.83 -1.28 -13.67
N ILE A 113 -1.22 -1.81 -12.53
CA ILE A 113 -2.60 -2.14 -12.20
C ILE A 113 -3.03 -1.28 -11.03
N GLY A 114 -4.19 -0.65 -11.14
CA GLY A 114 -4.78 0.12 -10.05
C GLY A 114 -5.82 -0.72 -9.34
N ALA A 115 -5.64 -0.93 -8.03
CA ALA A 115 -6.53 -1.75 -7.21
C ALA A 115 -7.50 -0.92 -6.36
N ALA A 116 -7.37 0.42 -6.37
CA ALA A 116 -8.24 1.29 -5.59
C ALA A 116 -9.72 1.13 -6.00
N ALA A 117 -10.53 0.66 -5.07
CA ALA A 117 -11.97 0.57 -5.27
C ALA A 117 -12.64 1.96 -5.21
N PRO A 118 -13.77 2.17 -5.91
CA PRO A 118 -14.51 3.42 -5.83
C PRO A 118 -14.94 3.75 -4.40
N LYS A 119 -14.84 5.03 -4.01
CA LYS A 119 -15.18 5.50 -2.65
C LYS A 119 -16.59 5.09 -2.22
N ASP A 120 -17.55 5.11 -3.14
CA ASP A 120 -18.94 4.74 -2.84
C ASP A 120 -19.11 3.22 -2.61
N THR A 121 -18.34 2.39 -3.31
CA THR A 121 -18.31 0.94 -3.08
C THR A 121 -17.71 0.60 -1.72
N VAL A 122 -16.61 1.27 -1.34
CA VAL A 122 -16.03 1.13 0.00
C VAL A 122 -17.02 1.59 1.08
N ARG A 123 -17.77 2.67 0.85
CA ARG A 123 -18.83 3.12 1.77
C ARG A 123 -19.96 2.11 1.90
N GLN A 124 -20.32 1.43 0.81
CA GLN A 124 -21.29 0.34 0.86
C GLN A 124 -20.76 -0.85 1.67
N ALA A 125 -19.47 -1.17 1.54
CA ALA A 125 -18.87 -2.24 2.36
C ALA A 125 -18.85 -1.86 3.84
N PHE A 126 -18.58 -0.59 4.15
CA PHE A 126 -18.63 -0.07 5.51
C PHE A 126 -20.03 -0.25 6.16
N SER A 127 -21.11 0.01 5.43
CA SER A 127 -22.47 -0.01 5.98
C SER A 127 -23.18 -1.36 5.82
N GLY A 128 -22.90 -2.09 4.75
CA GLY A 128 -23.60 -3.30 4.33
C GLY A 128 -22.77 -4.59 4.41
N GLY A 129 -21.48 -4.51 4.74
CA GLY A 129 -20.57 -5.65 4.84
C GLY A 129 -19.84 -5.97 3.53
N ALA A 130 -18.61 -6.48 3.65
CA ALA A 130 -17.71 -6.75 2.53
C ALA A 130 -18.24 -7.86 1.60
N SER A 131 -18.78 -8.93 2.19
CA SER A 131 -19.32 -10.08 1.44
C SER A 131 -20.44 -9.67 0.49
N ALA A 132 -21.39 -8.87 0.96
CA ALA A 132 -22.53 -8.42 0.16
C ALA A 132 -22.09 -7.58 -1.05
N VAL A 133 -21.07 -6.74 -0.87
CA VAL A 133 -20.55 -5.86 -1.93
C VAL A 133 -19.69 -6.62 -2.95
N MET A 134 -18.97 -7.65 -2.51
CA MET A 134 -18.10 -8.45 -3.39
C MET A 134 -18.79 -9.68 -3.98
N ALA A 135 -20.09 -9.87 -3.73
CA ALA A 135 -20.81 -11.03 -4.25
C ALA A 135 -20.80 -11.10 -5.80
N PRO A 136 -20.68 -12.30 -6.40
CA PRO A 136 -20.56 -13.60 -5.75
C PRO A 136 -19.12 -13.98 -5.36
N ASP A 137 -18.12 -13.17 -5.70
CA ASP A 137 -16.70 -13.52 -5.57
C ASP A 137 -16.17 -13.46 -4.13
N GLY A 138 -16.88 -12.80 -3.22
CA GLY A 138 -16.43 -12.58 -1.84
C GLY A 138 -16.15 -13.87 -1.06
N ASP A 139 -16.88 -14.95 -1.34
CA ASP A 139 -16.71 -16.26 -0.66
C ASP A 139 -15.32 -16.84 -0.92
N ARG A 140 -14.78 -16.64 -2.13
CA ARG A 140 -13.43 -17.08 -2.51
C ARG A 140 -12.35 -16.44 -1.63
N PHE A 141 -12.61 -15.26 -1.09
CA PHE A 141 -11.70 -14.53 -0.20
C PHE A 141 -12.12 -14.65 1.28
N GLY A 142 -13.01 -15.58 1.63
CA GLY A 142 -13.45 -15.77 3.03
C GLY A 142 -14.26 -14.60 3.60
N LEU A 143 -14.93 -13.81 2.75
CA LEU A 143 -15.72 -12.67 3.22
C LEU A 143 -17.06 -13.09 3.84
N ALA A 144 -17.65 -14.22 3.41
CA ALA A 144 -18.91 -14.71 3.95
C ALA A 144 -18.81 -15.21 5.39
N ASP A 145 -17.63 -15.67 5.80
CA ASP A 145 -17.42 -16.13 7.16
C ASP A 145 -17.32 -14.95 8.12
N ALA A 146 -17.91 -15.13 9.31
CA ALA A 146 -17.70 -14.21 10.41
C ALA A 146 -16.24 -14.30 10.87
N LEU A 147 -15.64 -13.14 11.17
CA LEU A 147 -14.31 -13.13 11.77
C LEU A 147 -14.33 -13.79 13.16
N PRO A 148 -13.27 -14.51 13.55
CA PRO A 148 -13.06 -14.90 14.95
C PRO A 148 -13.20 -13.69 15.88
N ALA A 149 -13.81 -13.87 17.05
CA ALA A 149 -14.19 -12.76 17.92
C ALA A 149 -12.98 -11.95 18.42
N ASP A 150 -11.89 -12.65 18.78
CA ASP A 150 -10.60 -12.05 19.15
C ASP A 150 -10.01 -11.22 18.02
N GLN A 151 -10.04 -11.74 16.80
CA GLN A 151 -9.56 -11.04 15.62
C GLN A 151 -10.40 -9.80 15.30
N LEU A 152 -11.74 -9.89 15.40
CA LEU A 152 -12.62 -8.76 15.19
C LEU A 152 -12.33 -7.63 16.20
N GLU A 153 -12.23 -7.95 17.48
CA GLU A 153 -11.94 -6.96 18.52
C GLU A 153 -10.55 -6.34 18.35
N GLN A 154 -9.55 -7.15 17.99
CA GLN A 154 -8.20 -6.64 17.68
C GLN A 154 -8.27 -5.64 16.53
N ARG A 155 -8.90 -6.00 15.40
CA ARG A 155 -9.02 -5.13 14.22
C ARG A 155 -9.79 -3.85 14.52
N LYS A 156 -10.87 -3.91 15.30
CA LYS A 156 -11.59 -2.71 15.75
C LYS A 156 -10.70 -1.78 16.55
N LYS A 157 -9.91 -2.31 17.49
CA LYS A 157 -8.98 -1.51 18.29
C LYS A 157 -7.93 -0.83 17.41
N MET A 158 -7.31 -1.57 16.48
CA MET A 158 -6.34 -0.97 15.56
C MET A 158 -6.96 0.13 14.70
N GLN A 159 -8.19 -0.05 14.21
CA GLN A 159 -8.88 1.02 13.47
C GLN A 159 -9.17 2.23 14.36
N PHE A 160 -9.58 2.02 15.61
CA PHE A 160 -9.84 3.09 16.56
C PHE A 160 -8.57 3.92 16.82
N ASP A 161 -7.46 3.24 17.13
CA ASP A 161 -6.16 3.85 17.37
C ASP A 161 -5.65 4.60 16.12
N ALA A 162 -5.75 4.00 14.92
CA ALA A 162 -5.33 4.60 13.66
C ALA A 162 -6.14 5.83 13.25
N HIS A 163 -7.36 5.97 13.78
CA HIS A 163 -8.20 7.15 13.59
C HIS A 163 -8.15 8.09 14.80
N CYS A 164 -7.07 8.01 15.60
CA CYS A 164 -6.82 8.87 16.76
C CYS A 164 -7.97 8.89 17.77
N GLU A 165 -8.69 7.78 17.91
CA GLU A 165 -9.86 7.66 18.78
C GLU A 165 -10.98 8.68 18.47
N ALA A 166 -10.90 9.37 17.33
CA ALA A 166 -11.78 10.47 16.97
C ALA A 166 -13.15 9.97 16.51
N MET A 167 -13.23 8.72 16.06
CA MET A 167 -14.47 8.05 15.69
C MET A 167 -14.93 7.10 16.79
N PRO A 168 -16.24 7.00 17.08
CA PRO A 168 -16.76 6.05 18.06
C PRO A 168 -16.34 4.59 17.78
N LEU A 169 -16.00 3.85 18.84
CA LEU A 169 -15.51 2.46 18.73
C LEU A 169 -16.53 1.50 18.09
N ASP A 170 -17.83 1.75 18.28
CA ASP A 170 -18.92 0.99 17.66
C ASP A 170 -18.96 1.12 16.13
N MET A 171 -18.43 2.21 15.58
CA MET A 171 -18.28 2.38 14.13
C MET A 171 -17.13 1.56 13.55
N MET A 172 -16.22 1.03 14.38
CA MET A 172 -15.05 0.31 13.88
C MET A 172 -15.40 -1.02 13.22
N GLY A 173 -16.56 -1.61 13.53
CA GLY A 173 -17.06 -2.78 12.79
C GLY A 173 -17.19 -2.49 11.29
N GLY A 174 -17.75 -1.34 10.91
CA GLY A 174 -17.82 -0.93 9.51
C GLY A 174 -16.44 -0.64 8.90
N MET A 175 -15.51 -0.08 9.69
CA MET A 175 -14.13 0.13 9.23
C MET A 175 -13.38 -1.18 8.98
N VAL A 176 -13.69 -2.23 9.75
CA VAL A 176 -13.16 -3.57 9.51
C VAL A 176 -13.72 -4.14 8.20
N GLU A 177 -15.02 -4.04 7.96
CA GLU A 177 -15.64 -4.50 6.70
C GLU A 177 -15.09 -3.74 5.48
N ALA A 178 -14.89 -2.43 5.60
CA ALA A 178 -14.25 -1.64 4.54
C ALA A 178 -12.81 -2.09 4.25
N GLN A 179 -12.04 -2.49 5.26
CA GLN A 179 -10.70 -3.06 5.05
C GLN A 179 -10.78 -4.45 4.39
N ARG A 180 -11.62 -5.36 4.91
CA ARG A 180 -11.80 -6.70 4.33
C ARG A 180 -12.14 -6.64 2.85
N TYR A 181 -13.04 -5.72 2.46
CA TYR A 181 -13.39 -5.50 1.07
C TYR A 181 -12.19 -5.02 0.23
N ARG A 182 -11.41 -4.06 0.72
CA ARG A 182 -10.20 -3.59 0.02
C ARG A 182 -9.17 -4.71 -0.13
N ASP A 183 -8.88 -5.45 0.93
CA ASP A 183 -7.93 -6.57 0.90
C ASP A 183 -8.31 -7.60 -0.16
N ALA A 184 -9.60 -7.97 -0.23
CA ALA A 184 -10.09 -8.91 -1.22
C ALA A 184 -10.04 -8.32 -2.64
N ALA A 185 -10.37 -7.04 -2.84
CA ALA A 185 -10.24 -6.37 -4.13
C ALA A 185 -8.77 -6.29 -4.60
N PHE A 186 -7.83 -6.03 -3.68
CA PHE A 186 -6.40 -6.01 -3.98
C PHE A 186 -5.90 -7.42 -4.33
N ALA A 187 -6.29 -8.43 -3.56
CA ALA A 187 -5.99 -9.83 -3.85
C ALA A 187 -6.52 -10.25 -5.23
N GLN A 188 -7.76 -9.87 -5.57
CA GLN A 188 -8.34 -10.13 -6.89
C GLN A 188 -7.53 -9.48 -8.01
N ALA A 189 -7.13 -8.21 -7.85
CA ALA A 189 -6.31 -7.49 -8.83
C ALA A 189 -4.92 -8.14 -9.00
N VAL A 190 -4.30 -8.57 -7.90
CA VAL A 190 -3.02 -9.29 -7.91
C VAL A 190 -3.13 -10.62 -8.64
N LEU A 191 -4.15 -11.43 -8.34
CA LEU A 191 -4.35 -12.73 -8.98
C LEU A 191 -4.64 -12.59 -10.48
N ALA A 192 -5.45 -11.60 -10.87
CA ALA A 192 -5.69 -11.31 -12.29
C ALA A 192 -4.42 -10.84 -13.01
N ALA A 193 -3.57 -10.03 -12.35
CA ALA A 193 -2.29 -9.62 -12.88
C ALA A 193 -1.33 -10.82 -13.04
N LEU A 194 -1.30 -11.72 -12.06
CA LEU A 194 -0.47 -12.93 -12.10
C LEU A 194 -0.87 -13.84 -13.26
N GLU A 195 -2.17 -14.05 -13.46
CA GLU A 195 -2.70 -14.82 -14.59
C GLU A 195 -2.34 -14.18 -15.94
N THR A 196 -2.40 -12.85 -16.04
CA THR A 196 -2.17 -12.11 -17.29
C THR A 196 -0.70 -11.99 -17.66
N TYR A 197 0.17 -11.67 -16.69
CA TYR A 197 1.56 -11.27 -16.94
C TYR A 197 2.60 -12.30 -16.49
N GLY A 198 2.19 -13.26 -15.67
CA GLY A 198 3.08 -14.23 -15.00
C GLY A 198 3.77 -13.64 -13.77
N ALA A 199 4.55 -14.48 -13.09
CA ALA A 199 5.31 -14.12 -11.90
C ALA A 199 6.66 -13.45 -12.22
N PRO A 200 7.21 -12.60 -11.33
CA PRO A 200 6.60 -12.15 -10.08
C PRO A 200 5.68 -10.93 -10.28
N ILE A 201 4.64 -10.83 -9.44
CA ILE A 201 3.78 -9.64 -9.31
C ILE A 201 4.13 -8.92 -8.01
N VAL A 202 4.26 -7.60 -8.06
CA VAL A 202 4.45 -6.78 -6.85
C VAL A 202 3.17 -6.02 -6.55
N LEU A 203 2.72 -6.01 -5.29
CA LEU A 203 1.69 -5.11 -4.77
C LEU A 203 2.36 -4.06 -3.88
N ILE A 204 2.05 -2.78 -4.10
CA ILE A 204 2.36 -1.70 -3.16
C ILE A 204 1.09 -1.33 -2.42
N ALA A 205 1.13 -1.44 -1.09
CA ALA A 205 0.00 -1.15 -0.22
C ALA A 205 0.46 -0.75 1.19
N GLY A 206 -0.41 -0.14 1.98
CA GLY A 206 -0.16 0.18 3.38
C GLY A 206 0.07 -1.08 4.23
N ASN A 207 0.82 -0.94 5.33
CA ASN A 207 1.16 -2.05 6.22
C ASN A 207 -0.05 -2.82 6.77
N GLY A 208 -1.20 -2.15 6.95
CA GLY A 208 -2.45 -2.80 7.35
C GLY A 208 -2.95 -3.84 6.35
N HIS A 209 -2.70 -3.60 5.06
CA HIS A 209 -3.03 -4.49 3.94
C HIS A 209 -1.93 -5.51 3.65
N ALA A 210 -0.67 -5.20 3.95
CA ALA A 210 0.48 -6.05 3.65
C ALA A 210 0.72 -7.20 4.65
N ARG A 211 0.18 -7.10 5.86
CA ARG A 211 0.35 -8.11 6.91
C ARG A 211 -0.14 -9.51 6.52
N THR A 212 0.56 -10.55 6.96
CA THR A 212 0.39 -11.92 6.46
C THR A 212 -0.74 -12.72 7.10
N ASP A 213 -1.21 -12.32 8.28
CA ASP A 213 -2.21 -13.05 9.06
C ASP A 213 -3.65 -12.82 8.59
N TRP A 214 -3.96 -11.63 8.05
CA TRP A 214 -5.29 -11.35 7.50
C TRP A 214 -5.40 -10.30 6.39
N GLY A 215 -4.29 -9.68 6.01
CA GLY A 215 -4.28 -8.73 4.90
C GLY A 215 -4.38 -9.45 3.55
N VAL A 216 -3.88 -8.80 2.51
CA VAL A 216 -3.86 -9.34 1.14
C VAL A 216 -3.20 -10.72 1.04
N PRO A 217 -2.05 -11.02 1.69
CA PRO A 217 -1.46 -12.36 1.62
C PRO A 217 -2.41 -13.47 2.11
N ALA A 218 -3.14 -13.24 3.19
CA ALA A 218 -4.11 -14.21 3.71
C ALA A 218 -5.30 -14.41 2.77
N MET A 219 -5.79 -13.32 2.17
CA MET A 219 -6.85 -13.37 1.16
C MET A 219 -6.43 -14.17 -0.08
N ILE A 220 -5.18 -14.00 -0.54
CA ILE A 220 -4.62 -14.78 -1.65
C ILE A 220 -4.52 -16.26 -1.25
N ALA A 221 -4.04 -16.58 -0.04
CA ALA A 221 -3.91 -17.96 0.42
C ALA A 221 -5.26 -18.69 0.49
N LEU A 222 -6.36 -17.99 0.78
CA LEU A 222 -7.72 -18.53 0.70
C LEU A 222 -8.17 -18.73 -0.75
N ALA A 223 -7.92 -17.74 -1.61
CA ALA A 223 -8.45 -17.69 -2.98
C ALA A 223 -7.66 -18.51 -4.01
N ALA A 224 -6.38 -18.77 -3.76
CA ALA A 224 -5.42 -19.44 -4.64
C ALA A 224 -4.25 -20.01 -3.79
N PRO A 225 -4.48 -21.09 -3.02
CA PRO A 225 -3.49 -21.64 -2.06
C PRO A 225 -2.19 -22.13 -2.70
N GLU A 226 -2.18 -22.36 -4.02
CA GLU A 226 -0.99 -22.70 -4.80
C GLU A 226 -0.07 -21.52 -5.11
N VAL A 227 -0.57 -20.28 -4.95
CA VAL A 227 0.20 -19.06 -5.23
C VAL A 227 1.11 -18.74 -4.04
N SER A 228 2.42 -18.77 -4.28
CA SER A 228 3.41 -18.35 -3.27
C SER A 228 3.42 -16.83 -3.10
N VAL A 229 3.23 -16.37 -1.87
CA VAL A 229 3.21 -14.94 -1.50
C VAL A 229 4.27 -14.65 -0.45
N LYS A 230 4.97 -13.52 -0.57
CA LYS A 230 5.84 -12.95 0.48
C LYS A 230 5.46 -11.51 0.77
N ALA A 231 5.51 -11.10 2.03
CA ALA A 231 5.26 -9.72 2.44
C ALA A 231 6.50 -9.10 3.11
N ILE A 232 6.85 -7.90 2.66
CA ILE A 232 7.87 -7.05 3.30
C ILE A 232 7.17 -5.85 3.91
N GLY A 233 7.27 -5.69 5.23
CA GLY A 233 6.76 -4.51 5.94
C GLY A 233 7.86 -3.48 6.14
N PHE A 234 7.70 -2.30 5.51
CA PHE A 234 8.52 -1.13 5.82
C PHE A 234 7.88 -0.36 6.98
N VAL A 235 8.56 -0.29 8.12
CA VAL A 235 8.01 0.20 9.39
C VAL A 235 8.94 1.22 10.05
N GLU A 236 8.37 2.11 10.85
CA GLU A 236 9.10 3.21 11.50
C GLU A 236 9.63 2.86 12.90
N ALA A 237 9.28 1.67 13.39
CA ALA A 237 9.74 1.10 14.65
C ALA A 237 9.57 -0.42 14.61
N PRO A 238 10.30 -1.19 15.44
CA PRO A 238 10.03 -2.61 15.63
C PRO A 238 8.56 -2.87 15.93
N THR A 239 7.98 -3.89 15.29
CA THR A 239 6.55 -4.21 15.38
C THR A 239 6.33 -5.71 15.48
N GLU A 240 5.24 -6.09 16.13
CA GLU A 240 4.71 -7.46 16.16
C GLU A 240 3.75 -7.73 14.99
N THR A 241 3.50 -6.75 14.12
CA THR A 241 2.69 -6.95 12.91
C THR A 241 3.39 -8.01 12.04
N PRO A 242 2.70 -9.08 11.64
CA PRO A 242 3.35 -10.19 10.98
C PRO A 242 3.64 -9.87 9.50
N PHE A 243 4.92 -9.93 9.15
CA PHE A 243 5.46 -9.90 7.79
C PHE A 243 6.46 -11.06 7.63
N ASP A 244 6.79 -11.45 6.39
CA ASP A 244 7.89 -12.39 6.17
C ASP A 244 9.24 -11.74 6.42
N ILE A 245 9.36 -10.45 6.08
CA ILE A 245 10.54 -9.62 6.31
C ILE A 245 10.09 -8.25 6.81
N THR A 246 10.75 -7.73 7.84
CA THR A 246 10.52 -6.39 8.38
C THR A 246 11.75 -5.53 8.13
N VAL A 247 11.56 -4.37 7.50
CA VAL A 247 12.60 -3.36 7.31
C VAL A 247 12.22 -2.17 8.18
N VAL A 248 13.06 -1.86 9.17
CA VAL A 248 12.85 -0.72 10.06
C VAL A 248 13.60 0.48 9.50
N THR A 249 12.91 1.61 9.32
CA THR A 249 13.49 2.89 8.89
C THR A 249 13.26 3.96 9.95
N ASP A 250 13.89 5.11 9.79
CA ASP A 250 13.53 6.28 10.59
C ASP A 250 12.07 6.69 10.32
N PRO A 251 11.33 7.19 11.33
CA PRO A 251 9.99 7.74 11.13
C PRO A 251 9.98 8.94 10.18
N ALA A 252 8.89 9.13 9.44
CA ALA A 252 8.75 10.33 8.63
C ALA A 252 8.69 11.58 9.52
N GLU A 253 9.29 12.67 9.06
CA GLU A 253 9.14 13.97 9.69
C GLU A 253 7.73 14.50 9.45
N ARG A 254 6.90 14.51 10.49
CA ARG A 254 5.53 15.03 10.45
C ARG A 254 5.07 15.51 11.82
N ASP A 255 4.13 16.45 11.82
CA ASP A 255 3.39 16.80 13.03
C ASP A 255 2.57 15.60 13.52
N ASP A 256 2.26 15.58 14.81
CA ASP A 256 1.38 14.55 15.38
C ASP A 256 0.00 14.58 14.68
N PRO A 257 -0.37 13.52 13.93
CA PRO A 257 -1.63 13.48 13.19
C PRO A 257 -2.86 13.48 14.12
N CYS A 258 -2.68 13.12 15.39
CA CYS A 258 -3.72 13.09 16.40
C CYS A 258 -3.87 14.44 17.13
N ALA A 259 -2.91 15.36 17.00
CA ALA A 259 -2.95 16.65 17.69
C ALA A 259 -4.22 17.46 17.39
N ARG A 260 -4.78 17.33 16.19
CA ARG A 260 -6.02 18.01 15.77
C ARG A 260 -7.31 17.44 16.40
N PHE A 261 -7.24 16.25 16.98
CA PHE A 261 -8.38 15.54 17.60
C PHE A 261 -8.35 15.56 19.12
N ASN A 262 -7.30 16.16 19.70
CA ASN A 262 -7.19 16.35 21.14
C ASN A 262 -8.45 17.07 21.67
N LYS A 263 -9.13 16.41 22.61
CA LYS A 263 -10.17 17.00 23.47
C LYS A 263 -9.54 17.81 24.59
#